data_AF-A0A1V5L1Z0-F1
#
_entry.id   AF-A0A1V5L1Z0-F1
#
_cell.length_a   1.000
_cell.length_b   1.000
_cell.length_c   1.000
_cell.angle_alpha   90.00
_cell.angle_beta   90.00
_cell.angle_gamma   90.00
#
_symmetry.space_group_name_H-M   'P 1'
#
loop_
_entity.id
_entity.type
_entity.pdbx_description
1 polymer ?
#
loop_
_entity_poly.entity_id
_entity_poly.type
_entity_poly.pdbx_seq_one_letter_code
_entity_poly.pdbx_strand_id
1 'polypeptide(L)' 'MVKDSKIRVQASIQGDEVRVSGKNRDDLQAVIALLREADLDVPLQFVNMRD' A
#
# COMPACT_ATOMS: atom_id res chain seq x y z
N MET A 1 -0.14 1.34 10.83
CA MET A 1 0.40 0.26 9.95
C MET A 1 1.14 0.79 8.71
N VAL A 2 0.55 1.55 7.76
CA VAL A 2 1.36 2.11 6.65
C VAL A 2 2.20 3.33 7.09
N LYS A 3 1.64 4.26 7.87
CA LYS A 3 2.37 5.43 8.41
C LYS A 3 3.47 5.05 9.43
N ASP A 4 3.31 3.93 10.13
CA ASP A 4 4.27 3.46 11.15
C ASP A 4 5.46 2.71 10.56
N SER A 5 5.33 2.22 9.33
CA SER A 5 6.39 1.47 8.63
C SER A 5 7.61 2.34 8.26
N LYS A 6 7.56 3.67 8.45
CA LYS A 6 8.55 4.67 7.99
C LYS A 6 8.83 4.66 6.48
N ILE A 7 8.10 3.84 5.71
CA ILE A 7 8.22 3.79 4.25
C ILE A 7 7.69 5.11 3.67
N ARG A 8 8.42 5.71 2.73
CA ARG A 8 8.07 6.99 2.09
C ARG A 8 6.95 6.83 1.04
N VAL A 9 5.84 6.24 1.48
CA VAL A 9 4.61 6.13 0.70
C VAL A 9 3.50 6.95 1.33
N GLN A 10 2.63 7.48 0.48
CA GLN A 10 1.47 8.25 0.86
C GLN A 10 0.23 7.43 0.53
N ALA A 11 -0.47 6.98 1.57
CA ALA A 11 -1.76 6.35 1.45
C ALA A 11 -2.87 7.41 1.51
N SER A 12 -3.78 7.36 0.56
CA SER A 12 -4.96 8.22 0.46
C SER A 12 -6.20 7.35 0.29
N ILE A 13 -7.29 7.71 0.97
CA ILE A 13 -8.56 6.99 0.89
C ILE A 13 -9.43 7.71 -0.14
N GLN A 14 -9.90 7.00 -1.16
CA GLN A 14 -10.77 7.50 -2.23
C GLN A 14 -12.07 6.71 -2.21
N GLY A 15 -13.05 7.20 -1.45
CA GLY A 15 -14.29 6.46 -1.21
C GLY A 15 -13.99 5.15 -0.48
N ASP A 16 -14.25 4.03 -1.15
CA ASP A 16 -14.05 2.68 -0.62
C ASP A 16 -12.68 2.07 -1.00
N GLU A 17 -11.87 2.79 -1.79
CA GLU A 17 -10.55 2.32 -2.23
C GLU A 17 -9.41 3.06 -1.51
N VAL A 18 -8.30 2.36 -1.27
CA VAL A 18 -7.07 2.96 -0.72
C VAL A 18 -6.02 3.06 -1.83
N ARG A 19 -5.71 4.28 -2.23
CA ARG A 19 -4.62 4.56 -3.18
C ARG A 19 -3.32 4.80 -2.43
N VAL A 20 -2.33 3.96 -2.71
CA VAL A 20 -0.96 4.09 -2.20
C VAL A 20 -0.05 4.63 -3.31
N SER A 21 0.58 5.78 -3.07
CA SER A 21 1.51 6.43 -4.00
C SER A 21 2.89 6.55 -3.36
N GLY A 22 3.97 6.27 -4.09
CA GLY A 22 5.33 6.32 -3.60
C GLY A 22 6.29 6.78 -4.70
N LYS A 23 7.41 7.40 -4.32
CA LYS A 23 8.46 7.79 -5.28
C LYS A 23 9.34 6.61 -5.72
N ASN A 24 9.51 5.62 -4.84
CA ASN A 24 10.34 4.45 -5.11
C ASN A 24 9.46 3.21 -5.29
N ARG A 25 9.79 2.40 -6.28
CA ARG A 25 9.12 1.13 -6.55
C ARG A 25 9.37 0.11 -5.44
N ASP A 26 10.57 0.10 -4.85
CA ASP A 26 10.92 -0.81 -3.75
C ASP A 26 10.07 -0.55 -2.51
N ASP A 27 9.86 0.73 -2.18
CA ASP A 27 8.98 1.16 -1.08
C ASP A 27 7.53 0.70 -1.31
N LEU A 28 7.03 0.79 -2.55
CA LEU A 28 5.70 0.29 -2.91
C LEU A 28 5.58 -1.23 -2.77
N GLN A 29 6.60 -1.98 -3.19
CA GLN A 29 6.65 -3.44 -3.04
C GLN A 29 6.71 -3.86 -1.58
N ALA A 30 7.50 -3.17 -0.74
CA ALA A 30 7.59 -3.46 0.69
C ALA A 30 6.25 -3.26 1.41
N VAL A 31 5.47 -2.25 1.04
CA VAL A 31 4.13 -2.02 1.61
C VAL A 31 3.15 -3.11 1.17
N ILE A 32 3.22 -3.58 -0.07
CA ILE A 32 2.40 -4.69 -0.54
C ILE A 32 2.71 -5.98 0.23
N ALA A 33 4.00 -6.27 0.46
CA ALA A 33 4.41 -7.42 1.27
C ALA A 33 3.89 -7.30 2.71
N LEU A 34 4.04 -6.12 3.32
CA LEU A 34 3.54 -5.85 4.67
C LEU A 34 2.01 -5.97 4.77
N LEU A 35 1.28 -5.54 3.74
CA LEU A 35 -0.18 -5.67 3.69
C LEU A 35 -0.64 -7.11 3.40
N ARG A 36 0.19 -7.92 2.73
CA ARG A 36 -0.07 -9.36 2.53
C ARG A 36 0.22 -10.19 3.78
N GLU A 37 1.22 -9.80 4.57
CA GLU A 37 1.53 -10.42 5.86
C GLU A 37 0.61 -9.92 6.99
N ALA A 38 0.09 -8.70 6.87
CA ALA A 38 -0.98 -8.24 7.75
C ALA A 38 -2.20 -9.11 7.48
N ASP A 39 -2.61 -9.86 8.50
CA ASP A 39 -3.74 -10.80 8.49
C ASP A 39 -5.06 -10.02 8.36
N LEU A 40 -5.28 -9.48 7.17
CA LEU A 40 -6.44 -8.68 6.81
C LEU A 40 -7.48 -9.64 6.26
N ASP A 41 -8.58 -9.78 6.98
CA ASP A 41 -9.71 -10.68 6.69
C ASP A 41 -10.55 -10.21 5.47
N VAL A 42 -9.94 -9.38 4.62
CA VAL A 42 -10.55 -8.79 3.42
C VAL A 42 -9.65 -9.03 2.22
N PRO A 43 -10.21 -9.40 1.05
CA PRO A 43 -9.42 -9.65 -0.14
C PRO A 43 -8.78 -8.34 -0.65
N LEU A 44 -7.48 -8.20 -0.46
CA LEU A 44 -6.73 -7.05 -0.97
C LEU A 44 -6.43 -7.21 -2.47
N GLN A 45 -6.86 -6.25 -3.26
CA GLN A 45 -6.51 -6.15 -4.67
C GLN A 45 -5.58 -4.97 -4.89
N PHE A 46 -4.38 -5.23 -5.41
CA PHE A 46 -3.43 -4.21 -5.81
C PHE A 46 -3.58 -3.96 -7.32
N VAL A 47 -4.48 -3.05 -7.68
CA VAL A 47 -4.77 -2.69 -9.08
C VAL A 47 -4.09 -1.37 -9.46
N ASN A 48 -3.80 -1.21 -10.75
CA ASN A 48 -3.39 0.08 -11.33
C ASN A 48 -2.00 0.59 -10.89
N MET A 49 -0.97 -0.28 -10.90
CA MET A 49 0.43 0.15 -10.79
C MET A 49 0.80 1.02 -11.98
N ARG A 50 1.08 2.31 -11.73
CA ARG A 50 1.55 3.28 -12.73
C ARG A 50 2.96 3.73 -12.32
N ASP A 51 3.89 3.69 -13.28
CA ASP A 51 5.21 4.32 -13.16
C ASP A 51 5.11 5.85 -13.12
#